data_AF-A0A522A6M8-F1
#
_entry.id   AF-A0A522A6M8-F1
#
_cell.length_a   1.000
_cell.length_b   1.000
_cell.length_c   1.000
_cell.angle_alpha   90.00
_cell.angle_beta   90.00
_cell.angle_gamma   90.00
#
_symmetry.space_group_name_H-M   'P 1'
#
loop_
_entity.id
_entity.type
_entity.pdbx_description
1 polymer ?
#
loop_
_entity_poly.entity_id
_entity_poly.type
_entity_poly.pdbx_seq_one_letter_code
_entity_poly.pdbx_strand_id
1 'polypeptide(L)'
;MLRFIQRLILALALIGGATKASAFSMIGPFAVDDTGAVWQVQRIGYLTILGDIGGPMNLGEEYRWNIPTIIYGYDESFLNYFGQQGVNEIEKAIAILNAVPAASKMSADLREFPTDTRRFNQRASALGLLDLKTQALGLLVEELGLASPERFVWTLRNRDVRGGITFYDVIKRNFDPVTLAPSSYVNDTLYTYTIFDPILPGPFADAVEIPVDPLASTYTAVASSAGLWGGFANYGEFYTGLTRDDMGGLRYLYRKNNYNIENLLPDAIASGGAWSPIVVGVTNVIGTNTPLLRPGVEKLVFKRGKYDSLLGSFITQQVNYKQDYIVNNRRLTLGSSRILNVPDVIFGAADIAAVLGSPRGRRTDTGGWADNDAINGQFTLSGPGVIQPQIAIEFNKVGPLYQGNDSAAVFLTEPGGILFYIWGSFDGTTNAPVVYPIGTSIEELEAQVLNPSN
;
A
#
# COMPACT_ATOMS: atom_id res chain seq x y z
N MET A 1 -7.16 50.86 20.67
CA MET A 1 -7.36 50.20 19.36
C MET A 1 -6.21 49.27 18.96
N LEU A 2 -4.95 49.72 18.95
CA LEU A 2 -3.81 48.90 18.49
C LEU A 2 -3.64 47.56 19.24
N ARG A 3 -3.78 47.57 20.58
CA ARG A 3 -3.71 46.37 21.43
C ARG A 3 -4.85 45.37 21.21
N PHE A 4 -6.02 45.84 20.74
CA PHE A 4 -7.16 45.00 20.42
C PHE A 4 -6.98 44.33 19.06
N ILE A 5 -6.47 45.07 18.08
CA ILE A 5 -6.11 44.55 16.75
C ILE A 5 -4.99 43.51 16.85
N GLN A 6 -3.96 43.76 17.67
CA GLN A 6 -2.88 42.78 17.91
C GLN A 6 -3.39 41.48 18.54
N ARG A 7 -4.32 41.57 19.51
CA ARG A 7 -4.95 40.38 20.12
C ARG A 7 -5.87 39.65 19.15
N LEU A 8 -6.58 40.36 18.28
CA LEU A 8 -7.42 39.77 17.24
C LEU A 8 -6.57 39.07 16.16
N ILE A 9 -5.46 39.68 15.75
CA ILE A 9 -4.50 39.08 14.80
C ILE A 9 -3.82 37.86 15.42
N LEU A 10 -3.41 37.92 16.70
CA LEU A 10 -2.85 36.76 17.40
C LEU A 10 -3.89 35.64 17.59
N ALA A 11 -5.15 35.97 17.89
CA ALA A 11 -6.23 34.99 17.97
C ALA A 11 -6.56 34.39 16.59
N LEU A 12 -6.55 35.18 15.52
CA LEU A 12 -6.72 34.70 14.14
C LEU A 12 -5.52 33.89 13.65
N ALA A 13 -4.30 34.21 14.11
CA ALA A 13 -3.10 33.42 13.84
C ALA A 13 -3.07 32.11 14.65
N LEU A 14 -3.65 32.08 15.85
CA LEU A 14 -3.84 30.86 16.65
C LEU A 14 -4.97 29.98 16.08
N ILE A 15 -6.03 30.58 15.54
CA ILE A 15 -7.12 29.85 14.88
C ILE A 15 -6.71 29.39 13.47
N GLY A 16 -5.87 30.17 12.77
CA GLY A 16 -5.29 29.79 11.48
C GLY A 16 -4.04 28.90 11.56
N GLY A 17 -3.45 28.74 12.74
CA GLY A 17 -2.20 28.01 12.97
C GLY A 17 -2.37 26.54 13.35
N ALA A 18 -3.59 26.05 13.56
CA ALA A 18 -3.85 24.62 13.73
C ALA A 18 -4.09 23.96 12.36
N THR A 19 -3.13 24.10 11.44
CA THR A 19 -3.06 23.20 10.28
C THR A 19 -2.90 21.80 10.85
N LYS A 20 -3.91 20.96 10.62
CA LYS A 20 -3.93 19.56 11.05
C LYS A 20 -2.67 18.89 10.49
N ALA A 21 -1.91 18.26 11.37
CA ALA A 21 -0.57 17.78 11.08
C ALA A 21 -0.62 16.32 10.63
N SER A 22 -1.09 16.08 9.40
CA SER A 22 -1.37 14.73 8.90
C SER A 22 -1.44 14.75 7.37
N ALA A 23 -1.03 13.66 6.72
CA ALA A 23 -1.18 13.48 5.28
C ALA A 23 -1.06 12.02 4.84
N PHE A 24 -1.80 11.66 3.79
CA PHE A 24 -1.63 10.40 3.09
C PHE A 24 -1.26 10.65 1.62
N SER A 25 -0.59 9.67 1.01
CA SER A 25 -0.37 9.58 -0.44
C SER A 25 -1.13 8.40 -1.01
N MET A 26 -1.57 8.52 -2.26
CA MET A 26 -2.24 7.43 -3.00
C MET A 26 -1.30 6.90 -4.06
N ILE A 27 -1.46 5.64 -4.46
CA ILE A 27 -0.67 5.02 -5.53
C ILE A 27 -1.56 4.65 -6.72
N GLY A 28 -0.98 4.64 -7.91
CA GLY A 28 -1.52 4.04 -9.12
C GLY A 28 -0.44 3.91 -10.20
N PRO A 29 -0.80 3.58 -11.46
CA PRO A 29 0.11 3.57 -12.60
C PRO A 29 0.93 4.86 -12.71
N PHE A 30 2.10 4.82 -13.34
CA PHE A 30 2.91 6.05 -13.47
C PHE A 30 2.13 7.14 -14.22
N ALA A 31 1.96 8.28 -13.56
CA ALA A 31 1.08 9.35 -13.99
C ALA A 31 1.48 9.92 -15.36
N VAL A 32 0.47 10.29 -16.12
CA VAL A 32 0.57 10.90 -17.45
C VAL A 32 0.34 12.40 -17.40
N ASP A 33 0.85 13.12 -18.39
CA ASP A 33 0.54 14.52 -18.62
C ASP A 33 -0.69 14.70 -19.53
N ASP A 34 -1.00 15.94 -19.87
CA ASP A 34 -2.14 16.31 -20.72
C ASP A 34 -2.03 15.77 -22.16
N THR A 35 -0.86 15.30 -22.57
CA THR A 35 -0.63 14.64 -23.86
C THR A 35 -0.76 13.12 -23.78
N GLY A 36 -0.98 12.57 -22.58
CA GLY A 36 -0.96 11.13 -22.31
C GLY A 36 0.44 10.53 -22.18
N ALA A 37 1.49 11.37 -22.14
CA ALA A 37 2.85 10.89 -21.95
C ALA A 37 3.14 10.68 -20.46
N VAL A 38 3.70 9.52 -20.11
CA VAL A 38 4.13 9.22 -18.74
C VAL A 38 5.24 10.19 -18.34
N TRP A 39 5.00 11.01 -17.32
CA TRP A 39 5.99 11.95 -16.80
C TRP A 39 6.69 11.42 -15.55
N GLN A 40 6.06 10.53 -14.79
CA GLN A 40 6.67 9.88 -13.64
C GLN A 40 7.68 8.82 -14.11
N VAL A 41 8.93 9.27 -14.29
CA VAL A 41 10.01 8.45 -14.85
C VAL A 41 11.20 8.33 -13.90
N GLN A 42 12.01 7.29 -14.08
CA GLN A 42 13.20 7.02 -13.26
C GLN A 42 14.14 8.21 -13.15
N ARG A 43 14.29 9.01 -14.22
CA ARG A 43 15.16 10.20 -14.25
C ARG A 43 14.85 11.21 -13.13
N ILE A 44 13.63 11.22 -12.62
CA ILE A 44 13.15 12.18 -11.60
C ILE A 44 12.62 11.49 -10.34
N GLY A 45 13.12 10.28 -10.02
CA GLY A 45 12.92 9.67 -8.69
C GLY A 45 11.82 8.60 -8.61
N TYR A 46 11.19 8.24 -9.73
CA TYR A 46 10.20 7.15 -9.80
C TYR A 46 10.87 5.84 -10.25
N LEU A 47 11.32 5.04 -9.29
CA LEU A 47 12.37 4.03 -9.46
C LEU A 47 11.80 2.61 -9.53
N THR A 48 11.27 2.22 -10.69
CA THR A 48 10.80 0.83 -10.93
C THR A 48 11.86 -0.23 -10.65
N ILE A 49 13.11 0.06 -11.02
CA ILE A 49 14.25 -0.84 -10.79
C ILE A 49 14.54 -1.05 -9.29
N LEU A 50 14.10 -0.11 -8.45
CA LEU A 50 14.18 -0.16 -7.00
C LEU A 50 12.78 -0.30 -6.39
N GLY A 51 11.90 -1.06 -7.06
CA GLY A 51 10.65 -1.63 -6.52
C GLY A 51 9.43 -0.73 -6.39
N ASP A 52 9.45 0.46 -7.00
CA ASP A 52 8.22 1.22 -7.25
C ASP A 52 7.32 0.47 -8.22
N ILE A 53 6.10 0.14 -7.79
CA ILE A 53 5.10 -0.52 -8.65
C ILE A 53 4.25 0.45 -9.45
N GLY A 54 4.36 1.73 -9.14
CA GLY A 54 3.54 2.81 -9.62
C GLY A 54 4.03 4.12 -9.03
N GLY A 55 3.27 5.19 -9.21
CA GLY A 55 3.61 6.49 -8.68
C GLY A 55 2.46 7.17 -7.93
N PRO A 56 2.77 8.25 -7.21
CA PRO A 56 1.81 8.90 -6.35
C PRO A 56 0.75 9.68 -7.15
N MET A 57 -0.51 9.56 -6.74
CA MET A 57 -1.67 10.10 -7.45
C MET A 57 -2.20 11.42 -6.86
N ASN A 58 -2.87 12.22 -7.69
CA ASN A 58 -3.57 13.42 -7.24
C ASN A 58 -4.98 13.03 -6.76
N LEU A 59 -5.65 13.93 -6.04
CA LEU A 59 -7.06 13.73 -5.69
C LEU A 59 -7.92 13.63 -6.95
N GLY A 60 -8.79 12.62 -7.01
CA GLY A 60 -9.60 12.30 -8.18
C GLY A 60 -8.90 11.36 -9.18
N GLU A 61 -7.61 11.07 -9.01
CA GLU A 61 -6.86 10.11 -9.84
C GLU A 61 -6.62 8.78 -9.10
N GLU A 62 -7.42 8.46 -8.09
CA GLU A 62 -7.18 7.33 -7.20
C GLU A 62 -7.49 5.95 -7.80
N TYR A 63 -6.84 4.91 -7.25
CA TYR A 63 -7.13 3.51 -7.56
C TYR A 63 -7.57 2.79 -6.30
N ARG A 64 -8.63 1.98 -6.40
CA ARG A 64 -9.19 1.25 -5.26
C ARG A 64 -9.81 -0.08 -5.63
N TRP A 65 -9.93 -0.97 -4.65
CA TRP A 65 -10.80 -2.15 -4.78
C TRP A 65 -12.27 -1.73 -4.75
N ASN A 66 -13.02 -2.04 -5.80
CA ASN A 66 -14.45 -1.73 -5.85
C ASN A 66 -15.35 -2.89 -5.43
N ILE A 67 -14.76 -3.91 -4.81
CA ILE A 67 -15.44 -5.05 -4.19
C ILE A 67 -15.22 -5.04 -2.68
N PRO A 68 -16.20 -5.49 -1.87
CA PRO A 68 -16.09 -5.43 -0.40
C PRO A 68 -15.34 -6.62 0.21
N THR A 69 -15.08 -7.69 -0.56
CA THR A 69 -14.45 -8.91 -0.04
C THR A 69 -13.30 -9.35 -0.93
N ILE A 70 -12.10 -9.40 -0.36
CA ILE A 70 -10.87 -9.83 -1.02
C ILE A 70 -10.53 -11.24 -0.49
N ILE A 71 -10.37 -12.19 -1.39
CA ILE A 71 -9.94 -13.54 -1.04
C ILE A 71 -8.41 -13.59 -1.09
N TYR A 72 -7.77 -14.03 -0.01
CA TYR A 72 -6.31 -14.21 0.01
C TYR A 72 -5.93 -15.66 0.26
N GLY A 73 -4.71 -16.07 -0.10
CA GLY A 73 -4.20 -17.42 0.17
C GLY A 73 -2.68 -17.47 0.23
N TYR A 74 -2.15 -18.64 0.57
CA TYR A 74 -0.72 -18.92 0.62
C TYR A 74 -0.41 -19.99 -0.39
N ASP A 75 0.66 -19.81 -1.17
CA ASP A 75 1.13 -20.85 -2.07
C ASP A 75 2.08 -21.84 -1.36
N GLU A 76 2.47 -22.89 -2.07
CA GLU A 76 3.39 -23.91 -1.55
C GLU A 76 4.75 -23.32 -1.17
N SER A 77 5.24 -22.32 -1.92
CA SER A 77 6.56 -21.73 -1.69
C SER A 77 6.63 -20.97 -0.37
N PHE A 78 5.56 -20.25 -0.01
CA PHE A 78 5.42 -19.60 1.29
C PHE A 78 5.36 -20.62 2.42
N LEU A 79 4.52 -21.65 2.27
CA LEU A 79 4.35 -22.69 3.28
C LEU A 79 5.66 -23.45 3.53
N ASN A 80 6.42 -23.78 2.49
CA ASN A 80 7.68 -24.49 2.60
C ASN A 80 8.76 -23.67 3.33
N TYR A 81 8.75 -22.34 3.21
CA TYR A 81 9.79 -21.49 3.82
C TYR A 81 9.41 -20.98 5.21
N PHE A 82 8.17 -20.49 5.38
CA PHE A 82 7.72 -19.87 6.63
C PHE A 82 6.85 -20.79 7.50
N GLY A 83 6.26 -21.86 6.95
CA GLY A 83 5.42 -22.80 7.68
C GLY A 83 4.18 -22.18 8.32
N GLN A 84 3.58 -22.89 9.29
CA GLN A 84 2.40 -22.40 10.01
C GLN A 84 2.68 -21.11 10.78
N GLN A 85 3.89 -20.95 11.31
CA GLN A 85 4.23 -19.74 12.07
C GLN A 85 4.18 -18.52 11.14
N GLY A 86 4.72 -18.63 9.93
CA GLY A 86 4.57 -17.59 8.90
C GLY A 86 3.12 -17.24 8.63
N VAL A 87 2.29 -18.27 8.42
CA VAL A 87 0.84 -18.09 8.21
C VAL A 87 0.24 -17.31 9.38
N ASN A 88 0.50 -17.72 10.63
CA ASN A 88 -0.02 -17.04 11.82
C ASN A 88 0.37 -15.55 11.88
N GLU A 89 1.56 -15.19 11.40
CA GLU A 89 2.00 -13.79 11.35
C GLU A 89 1.29 -12.98 10.27
N ILE A 90 1.07 -13.55 9.09
CA ILE A 90 0.28 -12.89 8.04
C ILE A 90 -1.18 -12.76 8.48
N GLU A 91 -1.76 -13.75 9.16
CA GLU A 91 -3.10 -13.67 9.74
C GLU A 91 -3.22 -12.50 10.75
N LYS A 92 -2.16 -12.17 11.50
CA LYS A 92 -2.17 -10.97 12.37
C LYS A 92 -2.24 -9.67 11.55
N ALA A 93 -1.53 -9.58 10.42
CA ALA A 93 -1.62 -8.43 9.53
C ALA A 93 -3.03 -8.32 8.92
N ILE A 94 -3.60 -9.43 8.47
CA ILE A 94 -4.98 -9.49 7.98
C ILE A 94 -5.99 -9.11 9.06
N ALA A 95 -5.79 -9.53 10.31
CA ALA A 95 -6.64 -9.16 11.43
C ALA A 95 -6.65 -7.64 11.67
N ILE A 96 -5.49 -6.97 11.53
CA ILE A 96 -5.41 -5.49 11.59
C ILE A 96 -6.28 -4.86 10.51
N LEU A 97 -6.18 -5.33 9.26
CA LEU A 97 -6.99 -4.80 8.14
C LEU A 97 -8.48 -5.09 8.32
N ASN A 98 -8.84 -6.28 8.80
CA ASN A 98 -10.23 -6.65 9.08
C ASN A 98 -10.82 -5.88 10.28
N ALA A 99 -9.99 -5.40 11.21
CA ALA A 99 -10.40 -4.57 12.33
C ALA A 99 -10.72 -3.12 11.92
N VAL A 100 -10.28 -2.67 10.73
CA VAL A 100 -10.61 -1.34 10.19
C VAL A 100 -12.14 -1.16 10.18
N PRO A 101 -12.69 -0.11 10.83
CA PRO A 101 -14.12 0.17 10.79
C PRO A 101 -14.54 0.62 9.39
N ALA A 102 -15.84 0.57 9.10
CA ALA A 102 -16.35 1.21 7.89
C ALA A 102 -16.00 2.71 7.89
N ALA A 103 -15.67 3.27 6.73
CA ALA A 103 -15.26 4.67 6.60
C ALA A 103 -16.25 5.67 7.24
N SER A 104 -17.57 5.42 7.14
CA SER A 104 -18.61 6.23 7.81
C SER A 104 -18.67 6.12 9.35
N LYS A 105 -17.96 5.16 9.94
CA LYS A 105 -17.88 4.96 11.41
C LYS A 105 -16.65 5.61 12.03
N MET A 106 -15.70 6.05 11.21
CA MET A 106 -14.54 6.80 11.67
C MET A 106 -14.96 8.22 12.08
N SER A 107 -14.32 8.78 13.09
CA SER A 107 -14.55 10.17 13.50
C SER A 107 -14.10 11.13 12.40
N ALA A 108 -14.61 12.36 12.40
CA ALA A 108 -14.25 13.36 11.38
C ALA A 108 -12.75 13.69 11.39
N ASP A 109 -12.12 13.68 12.56
CA ASP A 109 -10.72 14.08 12.78
C ASP A 109 -9.74 12.92 13.02
N LEU A 110 -10.22 11.67 12.98
CA LEU A 110 -9.40 10.45 13.05
C LEU A 110 -8.56 10.31 14.32
N ARG A 111 -8.93 10.99 15.42
CA ARG A 111 -8.15 11.01 16.67
C ARG A 111 -8.19 9.69 17.44
N GLU A 112 -9.14 8.81 17.11
CA GLU A 112 -9.18 7.44 17.63
C GLU A 112 -7.99 6.59 17.13
N PHE A 113 -7.32 7.03 16.06
CA PHE A 113 -6.16 6.33 15.51
C PHE A 113 -4.85 6.99 15.98
N PRO A 114 -3.88 6.16 16.42
CA PRO A 114 -2.56 6.63 16.83
C PRO A 114 -1.75 7.16 15.64
N THR A 115 -0.82 8.08 15.91
CA THR A 115 0.11 8.60 14.89
C THR A 115 1.40 7.79 14.78
N ASP A 116 1.69 6.94 15.77
CA ASP A 116 2.80 6.01 15.70
C ASP A 116 2.42 4.69 16.38
N THR A 117 2.39 3.61 15.60
CA THR A 117 2.09 2.25 16.06
C THR A 117 3.34 1.36 16.09
N ARG A 118 4.52 1.94 15.86
CA ARG A 118 5.78 1.22 15.86
C ARG A 118 6.19 0.87 17.28
N ARG A 119 6.78 -0.30 17.40
CA ARG A 119 7.34 -0.86 18.63
C ARG A 119 8.66 -1.52 18.29
N PHE A 120 9.49 -1.69 19.30
CA PHE A 120 10.86 -2.15 19.12
C PHE A 120 11.17 -3.32 20.05
N ASN A 121 11.74 -4.38 19.50
CA ASN A 121 12.26 -5.52 20.23
C ASN A 121 13.79 -5.53 20.12
N GLN A 122 14.46 -5.23 21.24
CA GLN A 122 15.92 -5.11 21.29
C GLN A 122 16.64 -6.42 20.94
N ARG A 123 16.07 -7.57 21.34
CA ARG A 123 16.66 -8.87 21.05
C ARG A 123 16.58 -9.18 19.55
N ALA A 124 15.44 -8.93 18.93
CA ALA A 124 15.26 -9.09 17.50
C ALA A 124 16.19 -8.15 16.70
N SER A 125 16.36 -6.91 17.17
CA SER A 125 17.27 -5.95 16.56
C SER A 125 18.73 -6.41 16.63
N ALA A 126 19.19 -6.88 17.80
CA ALA A 126 20.54 -7.41 17.97
C ALA A 126 20.82 -8.66 17.11
N LEU A 127 19.77 -9.37 16.68
CA LEU A 127 19.84 -10.53 15.80
C LEU A 127 19.64 -10.19 14.31
N GLY A 128 19.44 -8.91 13.96
CA GLY A 128 19.21 -8.50 12.57
C GLY A 128 17.88 -8.97 11.98
N LEU A 129 16.85 -9.17 12.81
CA LEU A 129 15.57 -9.71 12.38
C LEU A 129 14.63 -8.63 11.82
N LEU A 130 14.00 -8.94 10.69
CA LEU A 130 12.89 -8.17 10.12
C LEU A 130 11.56 -8.85 10.39
N ASP A 131 10.55 -8.08 10.81
CA ASP A 131 9.23 -8.60 11.15
C ASP A 131 8.40 -8.92 9.91
N LEU A 132 8.06 -10.20 9.72
CA LEU A 132 7.27 -10.68 8.58
C LEU A 132 5.88 -10.04 8.51
N LYS A 133 5.18 -9.93 9.64
CA LYS A 133 3.84 -9.32 9.73
C LYS A 133 3.87 -7.87 9.26
N THR A 134 4.86 -7.10 9.72
CA THR A 134 5.05 -5.70 9.33
C THR A 134 5.26 -5.56 7.84
N GLN A 135 6.14 -6.36 7.24
CA GLN A 135 6.36 -6.31 5.80
C GLN A 135 5.08 -6.64 5.04
N ALA A 136 4.35 -7.68 5.46
CA ALA A 136 3.08 -8.06 4.83
C ALA A 136 2.04 -6.95 4.92
N LEU A 137 1.90 -6.34 6.10
CA LEU A 137 0.94 -5.25 6.33
C LEU A 137 1.25 -4.03 5.43
N GLY A 138 2.52 -3.65 5.31
CA GLY A 138 2.94 -2.57 4.41
C GLY A 138 2.59 -2.82 2.95
N LEU A 139 2.99 -4.00 2.43
CA LEU A 139 2.74 -4.39 1.05
C LEU A 139 1.23 -4.49 0.76
N LEU A 140 0.44 -4.98 1.72
CA LEU A 140 -1.02 -5.00 1.61
C LEU A 140 -1.61 -3.58 1.57
N VAL A 141 -1.17 -2.67 2.45
CA VAL A 141 -1.67 -1.29 2.46
C VAL A 141 -1.38 -0.58 1.14
N GLU A 142 -0.24 -0.85 0.53
CA GLU A 142 0.09 -0.33 -0.79
C GLU A 142 -0.84 -0.87 -1.88
N GLU A 143 -1.09 -2.19 -1.86
CA GLU A 143 -2.06 -2.88 -2.73
C GLU A 143 -3.54 -2.57 -2.39
N LEU A 144 -3.77 -1.72 -1.38
CA LEU A 144 -5.07 -1.11 -1.10
C LEU A 144 -5.21 0.30 -1.67
N GLY A 145 -4.17 0.82 -2.35
CA GLY A 145 -4.19 2.10 -3.05
C GLY A 145 -3.43 3.23 -2.37
N LEU A 146 -2.62 2.95 -1.33
CA LEU A 146 -1.81 3.97 -0.66
C LEU A 146 -0.36 3.93 -1.12
N ALA A 147 0.31 5.07 -1.16
CA ALA A 147 1.75 5.16 -1.32
C ALA A 147 2.39 5.65 -0.01
N SER A 148 3.70 5.47 0.14
CA SER A 148 4.46 6.03 1.27
C SER A 148 4.23 7.54 1.38
N PRO A 149 3.52 8.03 2.43
CA PRO A 149 3.30 9.46 2.57
C PRO A 149 4.57 10.20 2.97
N GLU A 150 5.54 9.55 3.62
CA GLU A 150 6.83 10.15 3.93
C GLU A 150 7.74 10.35 2.73
N ARG A 151 7.69 9.46 1.71
CA ARG A 151 8.50 9.57 0.48
C ARG A 151 7.84 10.41 -0.62
N PHE A 152 6.54 10.64 -0.53
CA PHE A 152 5.81 11.41 -1.54
C PHE A 152 5.20 12.69 -0.97
N VAL A 153 5.80 13.19 0.13
CA VAL A 153 5.51 14.55 0.61
C VAL A 153 5.89 15.54 -0.49
N TRP A 154 7.06 15.35 -1.09
CA TRP A 154 7.66 16.21 -2.11
C TRP A 154 8.22 15.37 -3.24
N THR A 155 7.82 15.65 -4.48
CA THR A 155 8.26 14.87 -5.64
C THR A 155 8.69 15.78 -6.78
N LEU A 156 9.65 15.33 -7.58
CA LEU A 156 10.05 16.06 -8.78
C LEU A 156 9.03 15.84 -9.88
N ARG A 157 8.44 16.94 -10.38
CA ARG A 157 7.55 16.94 -11.54
C ARG A 157 8.32 17.08 -12.86
N ASN A 158 9.38 17.88 -12.85
CA ASN A 158 10.23 18.11 -14.01
C ASN A 158 11.68 18.32 -13.58
N ARG A 159 12.57 18.01 -14.52
CA ARG A 159 13.99 18.31 -14.46
C ARG A 159 14.45 18.71 -15.86
N ASP A 160 15.04 19.89 -16.00
CA ASP A 160 15.51 20.41 -17.28
C ASP A 160 16.87 21.11 -17.13
N VAL A 161 17.74 21.00 -18.13
CA VAL A 161 19.08 21.62 -18.11
C VAL A 161 19.17 22.66 -19.21
N ARG A 162 19.25 23.94 -18.84
CA ARG A 162 19.36 25.06 -19.79
C ARG A 162 20.62 25.86 -19.53
N GLY A 163 21.48 25.98 -20.54
CA GLY A 163 22.75 26.72 -20.42
C GLY A 163 23.68 26.20 -19.32
N GLY A 164 23.63 24.89 -19.02
CA GLY A 164 24.42 24.26 -17.95
C GLY A 164 23.86 24.43 -16.53
N ILE A 165 22.67 25.03 -16.39
CA ILE A 165 21.96 25.15 -15.12
C ILE A 165 20.79 24.15 -15.10
N THR A 166 20.69 23.35 -14.05
CA THR A 166 19.56 22.45 -13.84
C THR A 166 18.41 23.16 -13.12
N PHE A 167 17.21 23.03 -13.66
CA PHE A 167 15.96 23.53 -13.12
C PHE A 167 15.07 22.36 -12.73
N TYR A 168 14.33 22.52 -11.62
CA TYR A 168 13.44 21.50 -11.08
C TYR A 168 12.08 22.10 -10.78
N ASP A 169 11.02 21.37 -11.10
CA ASP A 169 9.69 21.62 -10.57
C ASP A 169 9.42 20.59 -9.47
N VAL A 170 9.08 21.06 -8.27
CA VAL A 170 8.78 20.20 -7.11
C VAL A 170 7.32 20.37 -6.72
N ILE A 171 6.61 19.25 -6.56
CA ILE A 171 5.18 19.22 -6.22
C ILE A 171 4.93 18.36 -4.98
N LYS A 172 3.76 18.51 -4.37
CA LYS A 172 3.29 17.60 -3.30
C LYS A 172 2.32 16.57 -3.87
N ARG A 173 2.38 15.36 -3.33
CA ARG A 173 1.36 14.31 -3.55
C ARG A 173 0.77 13.77 -2.25
N ASN A 174 0.95 14.52 -1.17
CA ASN A 174 0.37 14.27 0.15
C ASN A 174 -0.82 15.17 0.43
N PHE A 175 -1.89 14.60 0.99
CA PHE A 175 -3.14 15.32 1.29
C PHE A 175 -3.56 15.11 2.75
N ASP A 176 -3.93 16.20 3.43
CA ASP A 176 -4.48 16.11 4.78
C ASP A 176 -5.79 15.30 4.78
N PRO A 177 -5.95 14.28 5.63
CA PRO A 177 -7.08 13.35 5.53
C PRO A 177 -8.43 13.95 5.90
N VAL A 178 -8.46 15.17 6.46
CA VAL A 178 -9.71 15.84 6.85
C VAL A 178 -10.10 16.93 5.87
N THR A 179 -9.13 17.75 5.44
CA THR A 179 -9.33 18.91 4.58
C THR A 179 -9.05 18.63 3.12
N LEU A 180 -8.28 17.57 2.82
CA LEU A 180 -7.76 17.21 1.50
C LEU A 180 -6.84 18.29 0.89
N ALA A 181 -6.42 19.28 1.67
CA ALA A 181 -5.43 20.25 1.23
C ALA A 181 -4.04 19.57 1.16
N PRO A 182 -3.18 19.96 0.19
CA PRO A 182 -1.80 19.49 0.17
C PRO A 182 -1.08 19.77 1.49
N SER A 183 -0.46 18.75 2.09
CA SER A 183 0.14 18.82 3.42
C SER A 183 1.58 18.32 3.41
N SER A 184 2.41 18.91 4.26
CA SER A 184 3.80 18.48 4.47
C SER A 184 4.01 17.72 5.79
N TYR A 185 2.92 17.45 6.50
CA TYR A 185 2.96 16.71 7.76
C TYR A 185 2.57 15.27 7.52
N VAL A 186 3.30 14.34 8.11
CA VAL A 186 2.89 12.93 8.19
C VAL A 186 2.90 12.54 9.66
N ASN A 187 1.74 12.13 10.20
CA ASN A 187 1.57 11.68 11.57
C ASN A 187 2.22 12.63 12.60
N ASP A 188 1.88 13.92 12.51
CA ASP A 188 2.41 15.04 13.30
C ASP A 188 3.87 15.47 12.98
N THR A 189 4.62 14.74 12.16
CA THR A 189 5.99 15.11 11.76
C THR A 189 6.00 15.98 10.50
N LEU A 190 6.63 17.16 10.57
CA LEU A 190 6.80 18.07 9.43
C LEU A 190 8.00 17.69 8.57
N TYR A 191 7.82 17.59 7.26
CA TYR A 191 8.87 17.31 6.29
C TYR A 191 9.15 18.48 5.34
N THR A 192 10.43 18.66 5.03
CA THR A 192 10.94 19.46 3.91
C THR A 192 11.73 18.54 2.97
N TYR A 193 12.37 19.07 1.93
CA TYR A 193 13.14 18.26 0.97
C TYR A 193 14.53 18.83 0.68
N THR A 194 15.44 17.98 0.22
CA THR A 194 16.71 18.33 -0.42
C THR A 194 16.78 17.67 -1.79
N ILE A 195 17.16 18.41 -2.83
CA ILE A 195 17.34 17.83 -4.16
C ILE A 195 18.73 17.21 -4.25
N PHE A 196 18.79 15.92 -4.60
CA PHE A 196 20.01 15.23 -4.96
C PHE A 196 20.02 14.96 -6.46
N ASP A 197 21.08 15.39 -7.16
CA ASP A 197 21.26 15.19 -8.60
C ASP A 197 22.75 15.22 -8.98
N PRO A 198 23.33 14.12 -9.47
CA PRO A 198 22.73 12.79 -9.60
C PRO A 198 22.76 12.01 -8.27
N ILE A 199 21.82 11.10 -8.08
CA ILE A 199 21.87 10.04 -7.05
C ILE A 199 22.53 8.80 -7.67
N LEU A 200 23.77 8.52 -7.26
CA LEU A 200 24.52 7.35 -7.72
C LEU A 200 23.91 6.03 -7.19
N PRO A 201 24.01 4.91 -7.92
CA PRO A 201 24.81 4.71 -9.14
C PRO A 201 24.13 5.19 -10.44
N GLY A 202 22.89 5.68 -10.38
CA GLY A 202 22.15 6.11 -11.57
C GLY A 202 22.30 7.61 -11.90
N PRO A 203 21.92 8.03 -13.11
CA PRO A 203 21.84 9.46 -13.46
C PRO A 203 20.42 10.01 -13.20
N PHE A 204 19.87 9.77 -12.00
CA PHE A 204 18.55 10.28 -11.62
C PHE A 204 18.63 11.34 -10.53
N ALA A 205 17.61 12.18 -10.48
CA ALA A 205 17.42 13.18 -9.43
C ALA A 205 16.21 12.82 -8.58
N ASP A 206 16.23 13.19 -7.31
CA ASP A 206 15.08 13.05 -6.41
C ASP A 206 14.99 14.22 -5.43
N ALA A 207 13.77 14.52 -4.98
CA ALA A 207 13.49 15.45 -3.89
C ALA A 207 13.41 14.65 -2.59
N VAL A 208 14.56 14.34 -1.98
CA VAL A 208 14.63 13.49 -0.79
C VAL A 208 14.04 14.23 0.42
N GLU A 209 12.99 13.67 1.01
CA GLU A 209 12.36 14.20 2.21
C GLU A 209 13.24 14.08 3.44
N ILE A 210 13.25 15.15 4.24
CA ILE A 210 13.91 15.21 5.54
C ILE A 210 12.96 15.84 6.56
N PRO A 211 12.92 15.33 7.81
CA PRO A 211 12.12 15.96 8.85
C PRO A 211 12.71 17.32 9.20
N VAL A 212 11.85 18.32 9.45
CA VAL A 212 12.27 19.65 9.88
C VAL A 212 12.83 19.63 11.30
N ASP A 213 12.25 18.79 12.16
CA ASP A 213 12.84 18.43 13.45
C ASP A 213 13.65 17.12 13.27
N PRO A 214 14.99 17.17 13.34
CA PRO A 214 15.83 15.99 13.17
C PRO A 214 15.61 14.89 14.23
N LEU A 215 14.95 15.21 15.34
CA LEU A 215 14.64 14.26 16.41
C LEU A 215 13.21 13.70 16.34
N ALA A 216 12.40 14.15 15.37
CA ALA A 216 11.05 13.66 15.20
C ALA A 216 11.02 12.20 14.72
N SER A 217 9.96 11.49 15.11
CA SER A 217 9.70 10.13 14.63
C SER A 217 9.35 10.20 13.14
N THR A 218 10.14 9.54 12.29
CA THR A 218 9.93 9.47 10.84
C THR A 218 9.54 8.07 10.38
N TYR A 219 8.91 7.95 9.21
CA TYR A 219 8.42 6.68 8.66
C TYR A 219 7.45 5.97 9.60
N THR A 220 6.54 6.75 10.20
CA THR A 220 5.54 6.27 11.14
C THR A 220 4.33 5.67 10.45
N ALA A 221 4.03 6.04 9.20
CA ALA A 221 2.93 5.43 8.45
C ALA A 221 3.27 3.99 8.04
N VAL A 222 2.28 3.09 8.13
CA VAL A 222 2.44 1.69 7.69
C VAL A 222 2.64 1.64 6.18
N ALA A 223 2.00 2.51 5.40
CA ALA A 223 2.20 2.62 3.96
C ALA A 223 3.67 2.91 3.57
N SER A 224 4.48 3.44 4.48
CA SER A 224 5.92 3.62 4.24
C SER A 224 6.75 2.36 4.40
N SER A 225 6.26 1.36 5.12
CA SER A 225 6.98 0.09 5.35
C SER A 225 7.19 -0.77 4.10
N ALA A 226 6.50 -0.46 3.01
CA ALA A 226 6.70 -1.09 1.69
C ALA A 226 7.80 -0.41 0.85
N GLY A 227 8.27 0.79 1.21
CA GLY A 227 9.19 1.61 0.41
C GLY A 227 10.66 1.21 0.56
N LEU A 228 11.40 1.27 -0.56
CA LEU A 228 12.79 0.80 -0.64
C LEU A 228 13.86 1.78 -0.09
N TRP A 229 13.54 3.07 0.04
CA TRP A 229 14.43 4.08 0.60
C TRP A 229 13.85 4.71 1.86
N GLY A 230 14.43 4.38 3.01
CA GLY A 230 14.07 4.93 4.32
C GLY A 230 12.74 4.44 4.90
N GLY A 231 11.88 3.81 4.09
CA GLY A 231 10.55 3.38 4.50
C GLY A 231 10.47 2.07 5.27
N PHE A 232 11.41 1.14 5.09
CA PHE A 232 11.31 -0.15 5.77
C PHE A 232 11.45 -0.05 7.29
N ALA A 233 10.69 -0.89 7.99
CA ALA A 233 10.95 -1.17 9.40
C ALA A 233 12.42 -1.59 9.60
N ASN A 234 13.04 -0.99 10.60
CA ASN A 234 14.40 -1.32 11.01
C ASN A 234 14.43 -2.72 11.66
N TYR A 235 15.63 -3.29 11.84
CA TYR A 235 15.74 -4.57 12.55
C TYR A 235 15.15 -4.46 13.96
N GLY A 236 14.28 -5.41 14.30
CA GLY A 236 13.56 -5.45 15.58
C GLY A 236 12.38 -4.48 15.68
N GLU A 237 12.10 -3.68 14.65
CA GLU A 237 10.93 -2.80 14.60
C GLU A 237 9.72 -3.53 14.03
N PHE A 238 8.54 -3.26 14.58
CA PHE A 238 7.28 -3.83 14.11
C PHE A 238 6.09 -2.90 14.35
N TYR A 239 5.07 -2.97 13.49
CA TYR A 239 3.83 -2.21 13.64
C TYR A 239 2.77 -3.03 14.39
N THR A 240 2.01 -2.38 15.26
CA THR A 240 0.87 -3.02 15.98
C THR A 240 -0.49 -2.70 15.38
N GLY A 241 -0.57 -1.82 14.38
CA GLY A 241 -1.81 -1.36 13.75
C GLY A 241 -1.55 -0.27 12.72
N LEU A 242 -2.61 0.19 12.05
CA LEU A 242 -2.54 1.32 11.12
C LEU A 242 -2.48 2.66 11.86
N THR A 243 -1.80 3.64 11.27
CA THR A 243 -1.73 5.00 11.81
C THR A 243 -2.89 5.87 11.34
N ARG A 244 -3.03 7.05 11.94
CA ARG A 244 -4.02 8.07 11.55
C ARG A 244 -3.98 8.37 10.05
N ASP A 245 -2.78 8.47 9.48
CA ASP A 245 -2.61 8.86 8.08
C ASP A 245 -2.95 7.71 7.13
N ASP A 246 -2.53 6.47 7.46
CA ASP A 246 -2.98 5.26 6.74
C ASP A 246 -4.52 5.18 6.72
N MET A 247 -5.14 5.37 7.88
CA MET A 247 -6.60 5.36 8.04
C MET A 247 -7.27 6.50 7.29
N GLY A 248 -6.61 7.65 7.20
CA GLY A 248 -7.05 8.81 6.44
C GLY A 248 -7.11 8.53 4.94
N GLY A 249 -6.08 7.91 4.39
CA GLY A 249 -6.05 7.48 3.00
C GLY A 249 -7.10 6.41 2.69
N LEU A 250 -7.20 5.35 3.52
CA LEU A 250 -8.23 4.33 3.35
C LEU A 250 -9.65 4.93 3.46
N ARG A 251 -9.87 5.88 4.37
CA ARG A 251 -11.16 6.59 4.47
C ARG A 251 -11.45 7.39 3.20
N TYR A 252 -10.47 8.08 2.63
CA TYR A 252 -10.66 8.82 1.38
C TYR A 252 -11.04 7.88 0.22
N LEU A 253 -10.29 6.80 0.03
CA LEU A 253 -10.51 5.83 -1.04
C LEU A 253 -11.89 5.16 -0.91
N TYR A 254 -12.25 4.70 0.29
CA TYR A 254 -13.36 3.77 0.47
C TYR A 254 -14.66 4.39 1.01
N ARG A 255 -14.72 5.69 1.34
CA ARG A 255 -15.96 6.35 1.80
C ARG A 255 -17.09 6.31 0.76
N LYS A 256 -18.35 6.19 1.23
CA LYS A 256 -19.56 6.23 0.37
C LYS A 256 -19.66 7.45 -0.53
N ASN A 257 -19.07 8.57 -0.11
CA ASN A 257 -19.17 9.83 -0.85
C ASN A 257 -18.02 10.03 -1.84
N ASN A 258 -17.13 9.04 -2.00
CA ASN A 258 -16.16 9.03 -3.08
C ASN A 258 -16.75 8.25 -4.26
N TYR A 259 -17.17 8.97 -5.31
CA TYR A 259 -17.91 8.44 -6.43
C TYR A 259 -17.08 8.45 -7.71
N ASN A 260 -16.84 7.27 -8.27
CA ASN A 260 -16.16 7.09 -9.55
C ASN A 260 -17.04 6.23 -10.47
N ILE A 261 -17.00 6.49 -11.76
CA ILE A 261 -17.55 5.58 -12.77
C ILE A 261 -16.57 4.42 -12.89
N GLU A 262 -16.99 3.23 -12.48
CA GLU A 262 -16.09 2.07 -12.44
C GLU A 262 -16.74 0.85 -13.09
N ASN A 263 -15.88 0.12 -13.76
CA ASN A 263 -16.10 -1.21 -14.28
C ASN A 263 -16.17 -2.23 -13.15
N LEU A 264 -16.97 -3.28 -13.31
CA LEU A 264 -16.85 -4.45 -12.45
C LEU A 264 -15.50 -5.13 -12.69
N LEU A 265 -15.00 -5.87 -11.69
CA LEU A 265 -13.85 -6.74 -11.93
C LEU A 265 -14.15 -7.72 -13.09
N PRO A 266 -13.13 -8.13 -13.87
CA PRO A 266 -13.33 -8.96 -15.06
C PRO A 266 -14.06 -10.29 -14.79
N ASP A 267 -13.92 -10.84 -13.59
CA ASP A 267 -14.52 -12.10 -13.15
C ASP A 267 -15.83 -11.92 -12.36
N ALA A 268 -16.33 -10.69 -12.24
CA ALA A 268 -17.55 -10.35 -11.55
C ALA A 268 -18.74 -10.30 -12.50
N ILE A 269 -19.82 -10.93 -12.06
CA ILE A 269 -21.09 -11.02 -12.79
C ILE A 269 -22.15 -10.27 -11.98
N ALA A 270 -22.75 -9.24 -12.58
CA ALA A 270 -23.90 -8.55 -11.99
C ALA A 270 -25.20 -9.28 -12.31
N SER A 271 -25.99 -9.50 -11.27
CA SER A 271 -27.37 -9.99 -11.34
C SER A 271 -28.33 -8.85 -10.97
N GLY A 272 -29.20 -8.49 -11.90
CA GLY A 272 -30.21 -7.44 -11.73
C GLY A 272 -31.61 -7.98 -11.99
N GLY A 273 -32.60 -7.49 -11.25
CA GLY A 273 -34.00 -7.74 -11.56
C GLY A 273 -34.45 -7.02 -12.85
N ALA A 274 -35.66 -7.30 -13.33
CA ALA A 274 -36.23 -6.74 -14.56
C ALA A 274 -36.25 -5.19 -14.64
N TRP A 275 -35.99 -4.50 -13.52
CA TRP A 275 -35.94 -3.04 -13.40
C TRP A 275 -34.53 -2.47 -13.14
N SER A 276 -33.50 -3.31 -13.14
CA SER A 276 -32.11 -2.89 -12.95
C SER A 276 -31.50 -2.53 -14.32
N PRO A 277 -31.19 -1.26 -14.62
CA PRO A 277 -30.59 -0.85 -15.88
C PRO A 277 -29.11 -1.25 -15.88
N ILE A 278 -28.82 -2.53 -16.06
CA ILE A 278 -27.45 -2.99 -16.28
C ILE A 278 -26.98 -2.58 -17.69
N VAL A 279 -27.92 -2.34 -18.62
CA VAL A 279 -27.69 -1.71 -19.94
C VAL A 279 -28.86 -0.79 -20.27
N VAL A 280 -28.59 0.44 -20.72
CA VAL A 280 -29.64 1.37 -21.19
C VAL A 280 -30.34 0.75 -22.39
N GLY A 281 -31.64 0.43 -22.24
CA GLY A 281 -32.47 -0.08 -23.33
C GLY A 281 -32.60 -1.61 -23.44
N VAL A 282 -32.09 -2.39 -22.48
CA VAL A 282 -32.22 -3.86 -22.51
C VAL A 282 -32.68 -4.41 -21.16
N THR A 283 -33.79 -5.14 -21.15
CA THR A 283 -34.33 -5.83 -19.97
C THR A 283 -33.65 -7.20 -19.82
N ASN A 284 -33.35 -7.63 -18.59
CA ASN A 284 -32.91 -8.99 -18.27
C ASN A 284 -31.48 -9.40 -18.72
N VAL A 285 -30.56 -8.45 -18.88
CA VAL A 285 -29.16 -8.76 -19.25
C VAL A 285 -28.28 -8.89 -18.01
N ILE A 286 -27.60 -10.03 -17.89
CA ILE A 286 -26.44 -10.22 -17.02
C ILE A 286 -25.30 -9.41 -17.63
N GLY A 287 -24.91 -8.31 -16.99
CA GLY A 287 -23.82 -7.47 -17.45
C GLY A 287 -22.51 -7.94 -16.86
N THR A 288 -21.59 -8.34 -17.72
CA THR A 288 -20.17 -8.37 -17.39
C THR A 288 -19.61 -6.99 -17.65
N ASN A 289 -18.87 -6.41 -16.70
CA ASN A 289 -18.05 -5.22 -16.93
C ASN A 289 -18.81 -3.92 -17.32
N THR A 290 -19.99 -3.65 -16.74
CA THR A 290 -20.74 -2.43 -17.06
C THR A 290 -20.29 -1.23 -16.22
N PRO A 291 -19.86 -0.12 -16.86
CA PRO A 291 -19.42 1.08 -16.15
C PRO A 291 -20.64 1.76 -15.52
N LEU A 292 -20.61 1.94 -14.20
CA LEU A 292 -21.64 2.68 -13.46
C LEU A 292 -20.99 3.57 -12.41
N LEU A 293 -21.65 4.67 -12.07
CA LEU A 293 -21.24 5.55 -10.98
C LEU A 293 -21.39 4.80 -9.64
N ARG A 294 -20.27 4.56 -8.96
CA ARG A 294 -20.19 3.74 -7.74
C ARG A 294 -19.62 4.53 -6.58
N PRO A 295 -20.27 4.47 -5.39
CA PRO A 295 -19.65 4.92 -4.15
C PRO A 295 -18.51 3.98 -3.75
N GLY A 296 -17.60 4.46 -2.90
CA GLY A 296 -16.64 3.58 -2.21
C GLY A 296 -17.34 2.49 -1.38
N VAL A 297 -16.66 1.34 -1.24
CA VAL A 297 -17.24 0.13 -0.61
C VAL A 297 -17.32 0.15 0.91
N GLU A 298 -16.91 1.26 1.54
CA GLU A 298 -16.87 1.54 2.98
C GLU A 298 -15.89 0.71 3.80
N LYS A 299 -15.87 -0.59 3.57
CA LYS A 299 -15.03 -1.53 4.30
C LYS A 299 -14.65 -2.68 3.37
N LEU A 300 -13.36 -2.99 3.37
CA LEU A 300 -12.84 -4.22 2.81
C LEU A 300 -12.81 -5.30 3.89
N VAL A 301 -13.11 -6.52 3.46
CA VAL A 301 -13.03 -7.72 4.30
C VAL A 301 -12.15 -8.74 3.60
N PHE A 302 -11.06 -9.12 4.25
CA PHE A 302 -10.17 -10.17 3.80
C PHE A 302 -10.66 -11.51 4.33
N LYS A 303 -10.78 -12.50 3.43
CA LYS A 303 -11.14 -13.87 3.80
C LYS A 303 -10.14 -14.84 3.22
N ARG A 304 -9.65 -15.76 4.05
CA ARG A 304 -8.75 -16.81 3.60
C ARG A 304 -9.48 -17.74 2.64
N GLY A 305 -8.88 -17.95 1.48
CA GLY A 305 -9.32 -18.92 0.51
C GLY A 305 -9.02 -20.35 0.98
N LYS A 306 -9.86 -21.28 0.54
CA LYS A 306 -9.67 -22.70 0.81
C LYS A 306 -8.62 -23.27 -0.13
N TYR A 307 -7.62 -23.93 0.43
CA TYR A 307 -6.57 -24.60 -0.32
C TYR A 307 -6.73 -26.11 -0.18
N ASP A 308 -6.70 -26.83 -1.30
CA ASP A 308 -6.65 -28.29 -1.35
C ASP A 308 -5.22 -28.71 -1.68
N SER A 309 -4.52 -29.17 -0.66
CA SER A 309 -3.13 -29.61 -0.77
C SER A 309 -2.96 -31.00 -1.36
N LEU A 310 -4.00 -31.83 -1.41
CA LEU A 310 -3.91 -33.12 -2.11
C LEU A 310 -3.85 -32.87 -3.62
N LEU A 311 -4.52 -31.80 -4.08
CA LEU A 311 -4.52 -31.36 -5.47
C LEU A 311 -3.53 -30.22 -5.75
N GLY A 312 -2.82 -29.72 -4.74
CA GLY A 312 -1.89 -28.60 -4.84
C GLY A 312 -2.53 -27.32 -5.38
N SER A 313 -3.83 -27.11 -5.16
CA SER A 313 -4.61 -26.06 -5.83
C SER A 313 -5.64 -25.42 -4.91
N PHE A 314 -6.07 -24.19 -5.22
CA PHE A 314 -7.14 -23.55 -4.47
C PHE A 314 -8.50 -24.13 -4.86
N ILE A 315 -9.35 -24.36 -3.85
CA ILE A 315 -10.72 -24.79 -4.08
C ILE A 315 -11.51 -23.60 -4.63
N THR A 316 -12.23 -23.83 -5.73
CA THR A 316 -13.10 -22.84 -6.33
C THR A 316 -14.09 -22.28 -5.30
N GLN A 317 -14.12 -20.95 -5.17
CA GLN A 317 -14.98 -20.26 -4.23
C GLN A 317 -15.90 -19.28 -4.94
N GLN A 318 -17.18 -19.33 -4.58
CA GLN A 318 -18.15 -18.33 -5.01
C GLN A 318 -18.24 -17.22 -3.96
N VAL A 319 -18.00 -15.98 -4.37
CA VAL A 319 -18.13 -14.80 -3.53
C VAL A 319 -19.33 -13.97 -4.00
N ASN A 320 -20.34 -13.86 -3.15
CA ASN A 320 -21.54 -13.07 -3.42
C ASN A 320 -21.52 -11.79 -2.58
N TYR A 321 -21.81 -10.65 -3.19
CA TYR A 321 -21.85 -9.37 -2.51
C TYR A 321 -22.89 -8.44 -3.14
N LYS A 322 -23.20 -7.36 -2.42
CA LYS A 322 -24.07 -6.29 -2.93
C LYS A 322 -23.22 -5.07 -3.21
N GLN A 323 -23.53 -4.38 -4.30
CA GLN A 323 -22.86 -3.15 -4.67
C GLN A 323 -23.90 -2.08 -4.98
N ASP A 324 -23.65 -0.89 -4.47
CA ASP A 324 -24.49 0.26 -4.77
C ASP A 324 -23.99 0.97 -6.01
N TYR A 325 -24.92 1.58 -6.74
CA TYR A 325 -24.63 2.43 -7.88
C TYR A 325 -25.66 3.54 -7.97
N ILE A 326 -25.30 4.62 -8.67
CA ILE A 326 -26.17 5.76 -8.89
C ILE A 326 -26.55 5.81 -10.37
N VAL A 327 -27.86 5.91 -10.62
CA VAL A 327 -28.42 6.16 -11.95
C VAL A 327 -29.60 7.09 -11.80
N ASN A 328 -29.77 8.06 -12.70
CA ASN A 328 -30.88 9.02 -12.67
C ASN A 328 -31.07 9.68 -11.29
N ASN A 329 -29.95 10.04 -10.64
CA ASN A 329 -29.93 10.65 -9.30
C ASN A 329 -30.56 9.79 -8.18
N ARG A 330 -30.62 8.47 -8.36
CA ARG A 330 -31.12 7.51 -7.36
C ARG A 330 -30.07 6.45 -7.09
N ARG A 331 -29.87 6.14 -5.80
CA ARG A 331 -29.04 5.02 -5.35
C ARG A 331 -29.83 3.73 -5.50
N LEU A 332 -29.28 2.79 -6.25
CA LEU A 332 -29.79 1.43 -6.42
C LEU A 332 -28.72 0.44 -5.95
N THR A 333 -29.14 -0.77 -5.61
CA THR A 333 -28.25 -1.86 -5.20
C THR A 333 -28.41 -3.02 -6.18
N LEU A 334 -27.29 -3.55 -6.66
CA LEU A 334 -27.25 -4.76 -7.47
C LEU A 334 -26.53 -5.87 -6.69
N GLY A 335 -26.93 -7.13 -6.95
CA GLY A 335 -26.22 -8.30 -6.44
C GLY A 335 -25.15 -8.72 -7.43
N SER A 336 -23.91 -8.91 -6.98
CA SER A 336 -22.80 -9.39 -7.80
C SER A 336 -22.27 -10.71 -7.26
N SER A 337 -21.77 -11.54 -8.16
CA SER A 337 -21.12 -12.82 -7.83
C SER A 337 -19.81 -12.95 -8.58
N ARG A 338 -18.81 -13.54 -7.93
CA ARG A 338 -17.51 -13.92 -8.52
C ARG A 338 -17.27 -15.40 -8.29
N ILE A 339 -16.66 -16.08 -9.24
CA ILE A 339 -16.21 -17.47 -9.09
C ILE A 339 -14.69 -17.46 -9.21
N LEU A 340 -14.02 -17.72 -8.09
CA LEU A 340 -12.57 -17.63 -7.96
C LEU A 340 -11.98 -19.03 -7.95
N ASN A 341 -11.18 -19.34 -8.96
CA ASN A 341 -10.34 -20.55 -8.98
C ASN A 341 -8.99 -20.32 -8.30
N VAL A 342 -8.63 -19.05 -8.10
CA VAL A 342 -7.42 -18.62 -7.41
C VAL A 342 -7.75 -17.36 -6.59
N PRO A 343 -7.17 -17.16 -5.40
CA PRO A 343 -7.36 -15.96 -4.59
C PRO A 343 -7.02 -14.66 -5.33
N ASP A 344 -7.63 -13.56 -4.86
CA ASP A 344 -7.32 -12.20 -5.31
C ASP A 344 -5.89 -11.79 -4.94
N VAL A 345 -5.45 -12.18 -3.74
CA VAL A 345 -4.09 -11.96 -3.21
C VAL A 345 -3.45 -13.30 -2.87
N ILE A 346 -2.24 -13.57 -3.37
CA ILE A 346 -1.46 -14.76 -3.01
C ILE A 346 -0.20 -14.33 -2.29
N PHE A 347 0.05 -14.90 -1.11
CA PHE A 347 1.34 -14.82 -0.44
C PHE A 347 2.25 -15.97 -0.89
N GLY A 348 3.42 -15.61 -1.37
CA GLY A 348 4.44 -16.52 -1.87
C GLY A 348 5.82 -16.24 -1.27
N ALA A 349 6.78 -17.09 -1.63
CA ALA A 349 8.18 -16.89 -1.32
C ALA A 349 9.05 -17.16 -2.56
N ALA A 350 9.87 -16.19 -2.93
CA ALA A 350 10.65 -16.23 -4.17
C ALA A 350 12.13 -15.92 -3.91
N ASP A 351 13.00 -16.50 -4.74
CA ASP A 351 14.39 -16.09 -4.79
C ASP A 351 14.45 -14.80 -5.60
N ILE A 352 14.61 -13.68 -4.90
CA ILE A 352 14.66 -12.34 -5.47
C ILE A 352 15.95 -11.63 -5.07
N ALA A 353 17.04 -12.39 -4.89
CA ALA A 353 18.35 -11.79 -4.68
C ALA A 353 18.74 -10.89 -5.86
N ALA A 354 19.29 -9.73 -5.52
CA ALA A 354 19.84 -8.75 -6.45
C ALA A 354 21.17 -8.20 -5.91
N VAL A 355 22.09 -7.90 -6.82
CA VAL A 355 23.37 -7.26 -6.51
C VAL A 355 23.08 -5.84 -6.02
N LEU A 356 23.51 -5.52 -4.79
CA LEU A 356 23.26 -4.25 -4.09
C LEU A 356 21.76 -3.95 -3.89
N GLY A 357 21.22 -4.33 -2.73
CA GLY A 357 19.85 -3.99 -2.36
C GLY A 357 18.81 -5.01 -2.82
N SER A 358 19.04 -6.30 -2.51
CA SER A 358 18.04 -7.35 -2.71
C SER A 358 16.70 -6.95 -2.04
N PRO A 359 15.58 -6.92 -2.78
CA PRO A 359 14.28 -6.63 -2.19
C PRO A 359 13.97 -7.60 -1.05
N ARG A 360 13.40 -7.07 0.04
CA ARG A 360 12.90 -7.89 1.15
C ARG A 360 11.62 -8.61 0.70
N GLY A 361 10.71 -7.90 0.05
CA GLY A 361 9.59 -8.50 -0.67
C GLY A 361 9.37 -7.81 -2.00
N ARG A 362 8.55 -8.43 -2.85
CA ARG A 362 8.01 -7.81 -4.07
C ARG A 362 6.51 -8.08 -4.16
N ARG A 363 5.82 -7.30 -4.99
CA ARG A 363 4.42 -7.54 -5.32
C ARG A 363 4.16 -7.31 -6.81
N THR A 364 2.98 -7.72 -7.28
CA THR A 364 2.49 -7.37 -8.61
C THR A 364 2.55 -5.85 -8.81
N ASP A 365 2.85 -5.39 -10.02
CA ASP A 365 2.85 -3.96 -10.31
C ASP A 365 1.46 -3.40 -10.62
N THR A 366 1.35 -2.08 -10.74
CA THR A 366 0.08 -1.42 -11.07
C THR A 366 -0.32 -1.57 -12.54
N GLY A 367 0.48 -2.22 -13.38
CA GLY A 367 0.23 -2.36 -14.83
C GLY A 367 -1.01 -3.21 -15.16
N GLY A 368 -1.45 -4.05 -14.22
CA GLY A 368 -2.71 -4.81 -14.32
C GLY A 368 -3.95 -4.05 -13.82
N TRP A 369 -3.80 -2.86 -13.24
CA TRP A 369 -4.93 -2.10 -12.73
C TRP A 369 -5.70 -1.46 -13.88
N ALA A 370 -7.03 -1.37 -13.74
CA ALA A 370 -7.87 -0.76 -14.77
C ALA A 370 -7.98 0.74 -14.54
N ASP A 371 -7.35 1.52 -15.41
CA ASP A 371 -7.56 2.95 -15.51
C ASP A 371 -8.93 3.25 -16.14
N ASN A 372 -9.75 4.03 -15.44
CA ASN A 372 -11.08 4.45 -15.88
C ASN A 372 -11.15 5.95 -16.16
N ASP A 373 -10.03 6.66 -16.35
CA ASP A 373 -10.01 8.10 -16.69
C ASP A 373 -10.96 8.42 -17.87
N ALA A 374 -10.83 7.66 -18.96
CA ALA A 374 -11.60 7.86 -20.20
C ALA A 374 -13.13 7.79 -20.02
N ILE A 375 -13.62 7.15 -18.95
CA ILE A 375 -15.05 7.06 -18.63
C ILE A 375 -15.48 7.97 -17.48
N ASN A 376 -14.54 8.59 -16.76
CA ASN A 376 -14.79 9.54 -15.68
C ASN A 376 -14.64 11.00 -16.12
N GLY A 377 -13.84 11.27 -17.14
CA GLY A 377 -13.44 12.61 -17.54
C GLY A 377 -13.60 12.91 -19.03
N GLN A 378 -13.26 14.15 -19.40
CA GLN A 378 -13.09 14.59 -20.79
C GLN A 378 -11.65 15.08 -21.07
N PHE A 379 -10.83 15.12 -20.03
CA PHE A 379 -9.43 15.52 -20.06
C PHE A 379 -8.61 14.35 -19.58
N THR A 380 -7.41 14.19 -20.12
CA THR A 380 -6.48 13.15 -19.70
C THR A 380 -6.03 13.41 -18.26
N LEU A 381 -6.34 12.46 -17.39
CA LEU A 381 -5.83 12.34 -16.04
C LEU A 381 -5.17 10.97 -15.88
N SER A 382 -4.58 10.73 -14.71
CA SER A 382 -3.92 9.44 -14.42
C SER A 382 -4.82 8.41 -13.73
N GLY A 383 -6.13 8.65 -13.76
CA GLY A 383 -7.16 7.89 -13.06
C GLY A 383 -8.49 8.68 -13.05
N PRO A 384 -9.48 8.28 -12.24
CA PRO A 384 -9.43 7.23 -11.23
C PRO A 384 -9.54 5.83 -11.86
N GLY A 385 -9.22 4.80 -11.10
CA GLY A 385 -9.23 3.41 -11.57
C GLY A 385 -9.60 2.37 -10.52
N VAL A 386 -9.57 1.11 -10.96
CA VAL A 386 -9.90 -0.06 -10.14
C VAL A 386 -8.68 -0.98 -10.02
N ILE A 387 -8.32 -1.31 -8.78
CA ILE A 387 -7.31 -2.33 -8.48
C ILE A 387 -7.87 -3.69 -8.89
N GLN A 388 -7.13 -4.45 -9.69
CA GLN A 388 -7.57 -5.74 -10.22
C GLN A 388 -6.71 -6.89 -9.68
N PRO A 389 -7.32 -8.05 -9.38
CA PRO A 389 -6.58 -9.28 -9.17
C PRO A 389 -5.97 -9.77 -10.49
N GLN A 390 -4.92 -10.58 -10.47
CA GLN A 390 -4.33 -11.23 -9.30
C GLN A 390 -3.10 -10.49 -8.77
N ILE A 391 -3.07 -10.29 -7.46
CA ILE A 391 -1.92 -9.73 -6.74
C ILE A 391 -1.12 -10.88 -6.14
N ALA A 392 0.16 -10.95 -6.46
CA ALA A 392 1.12 -11.81 -5.77
C ALA A 392 1.96 -10.93 -4.84
N ILE A 393 2.12 -11.34 -3.58
CA ILE A 393 3.04 -10.73 -2.61
C ILE A 393 4.06 -11.80 -2.24
N GLU A 394 5.30 -11.61 -2.67
CA GLU A 394 6.36 -12.60 -2.50
C GLU A 394 7.45 -12.09 -1.56
N PHE A 395 7.73 -12.86 -0.52
CA PHE A 395 8.83 -12.58 0.41
C PHE A 395 10.11 -13.26 -0.08
N ASN A 396 11.23 -12.59 0.09
CA ASN A 396 12.51 -13.11 -0.34
C ASN A 396 12.93 -14.32 0.51
N LYS A 397 13.24 -15.44 -0.16
CA LYS A 397 13.53 -16.74 0.47
C LYS A 397 15.00 -17.17 0.40
N VAL A 398 15.92 -16.28 0.05
CA VAL A 398 17.34 -16.59 -0.14
C VAL A 398 18.06 -17.01 1.15
N GLY A 399 17.39 -16.93 2.31
CA GLY A 399 17.97 -17.17 3.62
C GLY A 399 18.67 -15.93 4.18
N PRO A 400 19.55 -16.10 5.19
CA PRO A 400 20.41 -15.02 5.67
C PRO A 400 21.26 -14.48 4.51
N LEU A 401 21.01 -13.25 4.09
CA LEU A 401 21.75 -12.63 3.02
C LEU A 401 22.94 -11.86 3.61
N TYR A 402 24.16 -12.19 3.16
CA TYR A 402 25.36 -11.44 3.50
C TYR A 402 25.81 -10.63 2.28
N GLN A 403 26.04 -9.33 2.47
CA GLN A 403 26.54 -8.44 1.43
C GLN A 403 28.00 -8.08 1.74
N GLY A 404 28.83 -8.06 0.70
CA GLY A 404 30.23 -7.64 0.79
C GLY A 404 30.55 -6.60 -0.28
N ASN A 405 31.55 -5.76 -0.04
CA ASN A 405 32.14 -4.87 -1.03
C ASN A 405 33.64 -5.14 -1.17
N ASP A 406 34.12 -5.24 -2.40
CA ASP A 406 35.54 -5.42 -2.70
C ASP A 406 36.35 -4.12 -2.52
N SER A 407 35.66 -3.00 -2.26
CA SER A 407 36.28 -1.70 -1.97
C SER A 407 37.00 -1.65 -0.63
N ALA A 408 36.69 -2.54 0.32
CA ALA A 408 37.32 -2.58 1.65
C ALA A 408 38.36 -3.72 1.81
N ALA A 409 38.38 -4.74 0.94
CA ALA A 409 39.32 -5.85 1.01
C ALA A 409 39.51 -6.58 -0.33
N VAL A 410 40.74 -7.02 -0.61
CA VAL A 410 41.11 -7.81 -1.81
C VAL A 410 40.50 -9.22 -1.82
N PHE A 411 40.13 -9.74 -0.65
CA PHE A 411 39.45 -11.02 -0.49
C PHE A 411 38.24 -10.85 0.43
N LEU A 412 37.05 -11.21 -0.06
CA LEU A 412 35.84 -11.28 0.74
C LEU A 412 35.83 -12.61 1.50
N THR A 413 35.64 -12.53 2.83
CA THR A 413 35.53 -13.70 3.72
C THR A 413 34.19 -13.63 4.45
N GLU A 414 33.66 -14.76 4.92
CA GLU A 414 32.41 -14.81 5.69
C GLU A 414 32.42 -13.83 6.89
N PRO A 415 33.50 -13.72 7.70
CA PRO A 415 33.56 -12.73 8.78
C PRO A 415 33.58 -11.25 8.32
N GLY A 416 33.93 -11.01 7.06
CA GLY A 416 33.90 -9.66 6.45
C GLY A 416 32.56 -9.32 5.79
N GLY A 417 31.62 -10.27 5.70
CA GLY A 417 30.28 -10.06 5.15
C GLY A 417 29.38 -9.34 6.14
N ILE A 418 28.63 -8.34 5.66
CA ILE A 418 27.63 -7.63 6.44
C ILE A 418 26.31 -8.38 6.30
N LEU A 419 25.73 -8.85 7.41
CA LEU A 419 24.39 -9.43 7.42
C LEU A 419 23.37 -8.36 6.96
N PHE A 420 22.67 -8.65 5.87
CA PHE A 420 21.70 -7.74 5.29
C PHE A 420 20.30 -7.90 5.88
N TYR A 421 19.81 -9.11 6.15
CA TYR A 421 18.69 -9.36 7.06
C TYR A 421 18.49 -10.86 7.28
N ILE A 422 17.69 -11.16 8.30
CA ILE A 422 17.03 -12.46 8.47
C ILE A 422 15.55 -12.19 8.75
N TRP A 423 14.67 -13.03 8.23
CA TRP A 423 13.25 -12.96 8.58
C TRP A 423 13.02 -13.44 10.01
N GLY A 424 12.15 -12.74 10.73
CA GLY A 424 11.69 -13.18 12.03
C GLY A 424 10.26 -12.78 12.32
N SER A 425 9.75 -13.30 13.42
CA SER A 425 8.54 -12.79 14.05
C SER A 425 8.71 -12.65 15.54
N PHE A 426 8.23 -11.53 16.05
CA PHE A 426 8.44 -11.10 17.42
C PHE A 426 7.36 -10.08 17.81
N ASP A 427 7.27 -9.84 19.11
CA ASP A 427 6.34 -8.89 19.69
C ASP A 427 7.03 -8.02 20.75
N GLY A 428 6.24 -7.27 21.51
CA GLY A 428 6.74 -6.39 22.57
C GLY A 428 7.10 -7.13 23.87
N THR A 429 7.06 -8.47 23.89
CA THR A 429 7.35 -9.27 25.07
C THR A 429 8.81 -9.73 25.11
N THR A 430 9.18 -10.45 26.17
CA THR A 430 10.51 -11.06 26.33
C THR A 430 10.61 -12.47 25.74
N ASN A 431 9.55 -12.94 25.06
CA ASN A 431 9.55 -14.23 24.40
C ASN A 431 10.67 -14.31 23.34
N ALA A 432 11.16 -15.52 23.08
CA ALA A 432 12.16 -15.71 22.04
C ALA A 432 11.53 -15.39 20.66
N PRO A 433 12.20 -14.58 19.81
CA PRO A 433 11.78 -14.42 18.43
C PRO A 433 11.80 -15.74 17.68
N VAL A 434 10.87 -15.91 16.74
CA VAL A 434 10.93 -16.96 15.73
C VAL A 434 11.82 -16.46 14.59
N VAL A 435 12.65 -17.34 14.04
CA VAL A 435 13.58 -17.04 12.95
C VAL A 435 13.26 -17.96 11.78
N TYR A 436 13.23 -17.41 10.57
CA TYR A 436 12.91 -18.14 9.34
C TYR A 436 14.16 -18.35 8.45
N PRO A 437 14.23 -19.42 7.64
CA PRO A 437 13.18 -20.42 7.42
C PRO A 437 12.97 -21.33 8.63
N ILE A 438 11.72 -21.76 8.82
CA ILE A 438 11.46 -22.89 9.71
C ILE A 438 11.62 -24.13 8.83
N GLY A 439 12.57 -25.00 9.18
CA GLY A 439 12.63 -26.35 8.64
C GLY A 439 11.38 -27.11 9.08
N THR A 440 10.26 -26.85 8.43
CA THR A 440 8.97 -27.48 8.73
C THR A 440 9.09 -28.92 8.25
N SER A 441 8.86 -29.92 9.12
CA SER A 441 8.81 -31.30 8.63
C SER A 441 7.60 -31.44 7.72
N ILE A 442 7.68 -32.33 6.71
CA ILE A 442 6.58 -32.56 5.79
C ILE A 442 5.28 -32.95 6.53
N GLU A 443 5.41 -33.57 7.70
CA GLU A 443 4.28 -33.96 8.58
C GLU A 443 3.55 -32.74 9.19
N GLU A 444 4.25 -31.64 9.46
CA GLU A 444 3.63 -30.39 9.94
C GLU A 444 2.91 -29.62 8.81
N LEU A 445 3.36 -29.77 7.56
CA LEU A 445 2.61 -29.31 6.39
C LEU A 445 1.35 -30.16 6.19
N GLU A 446 1.45 -31.48 6.29
CA GLU A 446 0.32 -32.41 6.25
C GLU A 446 -0.71 -32.18 7.37
N ALA A 447 -0.29 -31.74 8.56
CA ALA A 447 -1.20 -31.45 9.67
C ALA A 447 -2.04 -30.17 9.46
N GLN A 448 -1.50 -29.14 8.82
CA GLN A 448 -2.21 -27.89 8.49
C GLN A 448 -3.25 -28.11 7.39
N VAL A 449 -2.93 -29.02 6.49
CA VAL A 449 -3.79 -29.50 5.40
C VAL A 449 -5.06 -30.16 5.90
N LEU A 450 -4.96 -30.93 6.99
CA LEU A 450 -6.07 -31.75 7.49
C LEU A 450 -6.98 -31.01 8.48
N ASN A 451 -6.65 -29.78 8.91
CA ASN A 451 -7.47 -28.97 9.82
C ASN A 451 -7.64 -27.51 9.33
N PRO A 452 -8.48 -27.26 8.32
CA PRO A 452 -8.69 -25.92 7.74
C PRO A 452 -9.54 -24.95 8.61
N SER A 453 -9.80 -25.27 9.88
CA SER A 453 -10.66 -24.44 10.73
C SER A 453 -10.38 -24.59 12.21
N ASN A 454 -9.80 -23.54 12.80
CA ASN A 454 -10.28 -22.91 14.03
C ASN A 454 -10.17 -21.40 13.89
#